data_AF-A0AAD8SZA4-F1
#
_entry.id   AF-A0AAD8SZA4-F1
#
_cell.length_a   1.000
_cell.length_b   1.000
_cell.length_c   1.000
_cell.angle_alpha   90.00
_cell.angle_beta   90.00
_cell.angle_gamma   90.00
#
_symmetry.space_group_name_H-M   'P 1'
#
loop_
_entity.id
_entity.type
_entity.pdbx_description
1 polymer ?
#
loop_
_entity_poly.entity_id
_entity_poly.type
_entity_poly.pdbx_seq_one_letter_code
_entity_poly.pdbx_strand_id
1 'polypeptide(L)'
;MGAFLPLLLLAVAANAGLLATPSQALTQDGLHLLDAKRPLTVPDGTLTDWNPTAATPCAWTGVTCDAAGAVTALSLANTNLAGPFPASLCRINSFVGPLPAALAGLPAPSWWCCCTNGKEEGEGGLV
;
A
#
# COMPACT_ATOMS: atom_id res chain seq x y z
N MET A 1 -0.64 -60.81 4.51
CA MET A 1 -1.25 -59.45 4.51
C MET A 1 -0.30 -58.57 5.33
N GLY A 2 0.61 -57.80 4.72
CA GLY A 2 1.60 -57.07 5.55
C GLY A 2 2.79 -56.37 4.87
N ALA A 3 2.94 -56.45 3.55
CA ALA A 3 4.12 -55.90 2.87
C ALA A 3 3.92 -54.48 2.28
N PHE A 4 2.73 -53.88 2.38
CA PHE A 4 2.40 -52.60 1.73
C PHE A 4 2.51 -51.37 2.65
N LEU A 5 2.53 -51.57 3.98
CA LEU A 5 2.71 -50.51 4.97
C LEU A 5 4.04 -49.74 4.85
N PRO A 6 5.21 -50.38 4.63
CA PRO A 6 6.48 -49.63 4.55
C PRO A 6 6.60 -48.82 3.26
N LEU A 7 5.96 -49.26 2.16
CA LEU A 7 5.91 -48.51 0.91
C LEU A 7 5.02 -47.25 1.02
N LEU A 8 3.90 -47.35 1.75
CA LEU A 8 3.01 -46.21 1.97
C LEU A 8 3.68 -45.13 2.85
N LEU A 9 4.47 -45.54 3.85
CA LEU A 9 5.24 -44.63 4.71
C LEU A 9 6.34 -43.88 3.94
N LEU A 10 7.04 -44.55 3.01
CA LEU A 10 8.05 -43.92 2.15
C LEU A 10 7.44 -42.90 1.17
N ALA A 11 6.24 -43.18 0.64
CA ALA A 11 5.52 -42.25 -0.23
C ALA A 11 5.09 -40.97 0.52
N VAL A 12 4.64 -41.09 1.77
CA VAL A 12 4.28 -39.92 2.59
C VAL A 12 5.52 -39.09 2.94
N ALA A 13 6.69 -39.72 3.18
CA ALA A 13 7.94 -39.01 3.44
C ALA A 13 8.47 -38.22 2.22
N ALA A 14 8.26 -38.73 1.00
CA ALA A 14 8.63 -38.03 -0.23
C ALA A 14 7.76 -36.79 -0.52
N ASN A 15 6.51 -36.78 -0.04
CA ASN A 15 5.56 -35.66 -0.16
C ASN A 15 5.63 -34.66 1.00
N ALA A 16 6.47 -34.91 2.01
CA ALA A 16 6.72 -33.99 3.13
C ALA A 16 7.74 -32.88 2.79
N GLY A 17 8.09 -32.73 1.51
CA GLY A 17 8.72 -31.52 0.99
C GLY A 17 7.74 -30.37 1.11
N LEU A 18 7.77 -29.69 2.26
CA LEU A 18 7.15 -28.40 2.53
C LEU A 18 7.18 -27.55 1.26
N LEU A 19 6.02 -27.36 0.63
CA LEU A 19 5.77 -26.19 -0.19
C LEU A 19 5.63 -25.01 0.78
N ALA A 20 6.71 -24.65 1.47
CA ALA A 20 6.85 -23.35 2.08
C ALA A 20 7.07 -22.38 0.93
N THR A 21 5.98 -22.06 0.22
CA THR A 21 5.96 -20.87 -0.61
C THR A 21 6.30 -19.71 0.33
N PRO A 22 7.29 -18.86 0.00
CA PRO A 22 7.44 -17.63 0.74
C PRO A 22 6.13 -16.87 0.59
N SER A 23 5.37 -16.74 1.67
CA SER A 23 4.29 -15.77 1.72
C SER A 23 4.97 -14.42 1.65
N GLN A 24 5.06 -13.86 0.44
CA GLN A 24 5.53 -12.51 0.24
C GLN A 24 4.45 -11.60 0.80
N ALA A 25 4.58 -11.28 2.08
CA ALA A 25 3.72 -10.31 2.72
C ALA A 25 4.10 -8.93 2.21
N LEU A 26 3.09 -8.15 1.85
CA LEU A 26 3.25 -6.76 1.48
C LEU A 26 4.02 -6.00 2.57
N THR A 27 4.97 -5.17 2.14
CA THR A 27 5.75 -4.31 3.06
C THR A 27 4.85 -3.40 3.91
N GLN A 28 5.35 -2.96 5.06
CA GLN A 28 4.62 -2.05 5.94
C GLN A 28 4.15 -0.76 5.24
N ASP A 29 4.99 -0.16 4.41
CA ASP A 29 4.63 1.02 3.59
C ASP A 29 3.46 0.71 2.65
N GLY A 30 3.46 -0.48 2.05
CA GLY A 30 2.35 -0.98 1.23
C GLY A 30 1.04 -1.11 2.01
N LEU A 31 1.09 -1.56 3.27
CA LEU A 31 -0.11 -1.64 4.12
C LEU A 31 -0.68 -0.25 4.42
N HIS A 32 0.18 0.72 4.70
CA HIS A 32 -0.23 2.12 4.90
C HIS A 32 -0.84 2.73 3.63
N LEU A 33 -0.29 2.43 2.47
CA LEU A 33 -0.84 2.83 1.16
C LEU A 33 -2.21 2.19 0.89
N LEU A 34 -2.43 0.92 1.24
CA LEU A 34 -3.74 0.27 1.10
C LEU A 34 -4.78 0.86 2.05
N ASP A 35 -4.38 1.12 3.30
CA ASP A 35 -5.24 1.77 4.26
C ASP A 35 -5.60 3.19 3.80
N ALA A 36 -4.65 3.87 3.16
CA ALA A 36 -4.87 5.17 2.54
C ALA A 36 -5.79 5.14 1.32
N LYS A 37 -5.80 4.04 0.56
CA LYS A 37 -6.73 3.85 -0.56
C LYS A 37 -8.17 3.63 -0.08
N ARG A 38 -8.39 3.11 1.13
CA ARG A 38 -9.73 2.77 1.66
C ARG A 38 -10.71 3.95 1.76
N PRO A 39 -10.34 5.14 2.28
CA PRO A 39 -11.22 6.32 2.29
C PRO A 39 -11.33 7.00 0.92
N LEU A 40 -10.44 6.68 -0.03
CA LEU A 40 -10.40 7.31 -1.34
C LEU A 40 -11.31 6.59 -2.33
N THR A 41 -12.15 7.35 -3.00
CA THR A 41 -12.94 6.91 -4.15
C THR A 41 -12.20 7.31 -5.41
N VAL A 42 -11.90 6.32 -6.26
CA VAL A 42 -11.19 6.53 -7.52
C VAL A 42 -12.14 6.22 -8.69
N PRO A 43 -12.76 7.23 -9.31
CA PRO A 43 -13.81 7.03 -10.32
C PRO A 43 -13.30 6.45 -11.64
N ASP A 44 -12.02 6.66 -11.97
CA ASP A 44 -11.44 6.26 -13.26
C ASP A 44 -10.86 4.83 -13.27
N GLY A 45 -11.03 4.06 -12.18
CA GLY A 45 -10.40 2.75 -12.05
C GLY A 45 -8.86 2.81 -12.02
N THR A 46 -8.29 3.99 -11.80
CA THR A 46 -6.85 4.15 -11.57
C THR A 46 -6.49 3.53 -10.21
N LEU A 47 -5.25 3.04 -10.06
CA LEU A 47 -4.78 2.32 -8.86
C LEU A 47 -5.37 0.91 -8.66
N THR A 48 -5.86 0.24 -9.71
CA THR A 48 -6.32 -1.18 -9.64
C THR A 48 -5.23 -2.13 -9.16
N ASP A 49 -3.97 -1.85 -9.48
CA ASP A 49 -2.83 -2.70 -9.14
C ASP A 49 -2.46 -2.65 -7.65
N TRP A 50 -3.02 -1.70 -6.90
CA TRP A 50 -2.84 -1.59 -5.45
C TRP A 50 -3.63 -2.70 -4.76
N ASN A 51 -2.97 -3.84 -4.60
CA ASN A 51 -3.53 -5.08 -4.08
C ASN A 51 -2.65 -5.66 -2.96
N PRO A 52 -3.23 -6.12 -1.83
CA PRO A 52 -2.51 -6.81 -0.77
C PRO A 52 -1.80 -8.10 -1.19
N THR A 53 -2.13 -8.69 -2.35
CA THR A 53 -1.43 -9.88 -2.88
C THR A 53 -0.09 -9.55 -3.53
N ALA A 54 0.23 -8.27 -3.73
CA ALA A 54 1.51 -7.85 -4.27
C ALA A 54 2.63 -8.03 -3.23
N ALA A 55 3.78 -8.50 -3.68
CA ALA A 55 4.97 -8.65 -2.86
C ALA A 55 5.54 -7.30 -2.40
N THR A 56 5.49 -6.29 -3.27
CA THR A 56 6.00 -4.95 -3.00
C THR A 56 5.05 -3.88 -3.55
N PRO A 57 4.94 -2.73 -2.88
CA PRO A 57 4.16 -1.59 -3.39
C PRO A 57 4.87 -0.89 -4.55
N CYS A 58 6.16 -1.16 -4.80
CA CYS A 58 6.96 -0.52 -5.85
C CYS A 58 6.52 -0.85 -7.27
N ALA A 59 5.80 -1.95 -7.44
CA ALA A 59 5.20 -2.33 -8.72
C ALA A 59 3.86 -1.63 -8.98
N TRP A 60 3.35 -0.86 -8.01
CA TRP A 60 2.05 -0.21 -8.15
C TRP A 60 2.12 1.05 -8.97
N THR A 61 1.05 1.29 -9.73
CA THR A 61 0.85 2.52 -10.48
C THR A 61 0.98 3.74 -9.56
N GLY A 62 1.93 4.63 -9.89
CA GLY A 62 2.19 5.87 -9.17
C GLY A 62 3.12 5.75 -7.96
N VAL A 63 3.61 4.57 -7.59
CA VAL A 63 4.55 4.42 -6.48
C VAL A 63 5.99 4.50 -6.96
N THR A 64 6.83 5.28 -6.29
CA THR A 64 8.28 5.33 -6.52
C THR A 64 9.00 4.82 -5.28
N CYS A 65 9.92 3.88 -5.46
CA CYS A 65 10.74 3.33 -4.40
C CYS A 65 12.22 3.65 -4.57
N ASP A 66 12.97 3.64 -3.47
CA ASP A 66 14.43 3.67 -3.49
C ASP A 66 15.05 2.29 -3.78
N ALA A 67 16.39 2.23 -3.78
CA ALA A 67 17.15 1.00 -3.97
C ALA A 67 16.97 -0.03 -2.84
N ALA A 68 16.50 0.40 -1.67
CA ALA A 68 16.18 -0.48 -0.55
C ALA A 68 14.72 -1.00 -0.59
N GLY A 69 13.90 -0.50 -1.53
CA GLY A 69 12.49 -0.85 -1.68
C GLY A 69 11.54 -0.05 -0.79
N ALA A 70 12.02 1.06 -0.19
CA ALA A 70 11.20 1.96 0.61
C ALA A 70 10.47 2.96 -0.29
N VAL A 71 9.21 3.29 0.03
CA VAL A 71 8.39 4.18 -0.80
C VAL A 71 8.82 5.63 -0.58
N THR A 72 9.45 6.24 -1.58
CA THR A 72 10.02 7.60 -1.46
C THR A 72 9.14 8.69 -2.06
N ALA A 73 8.31 8.36 -3.04
CA ALA A 73 7.36 9.29 -3.63
C ALA A 73 6.10 8.58 -4.14
N LEU A 74 5.02 9.35 -4.22
CA LEU A 74 3.74 8.89 -4.71
C LEU A 74 3.19 9.88 -5.73
N SER A 75 2.85 9.39 -6.92
CA SER A 75 2.25 10.15 -8.01
C SER A 75 0.83 9.68 -8.22
N LEU A 76 -0.10 10.52 -7.77
CA LEU A 76 -1.54 10.36 -7.99
C LEU A 76 -2.03 11.43 -8.99
N ALA A 77 -1.16 11.90 -9.89
CA ALA A 77 -1.53 12.91 -10.87
C ALA A 77 -2.58 12.34 -11.83
N ASN A 78 -3.58 13.16 -12.18
CA ASN A 78 -4.70 12.80 -13.06
C ASN A 78 -5.61 11.69 -12.51
N THR A 79 -5.56 11.38 -11.21
CA THR A 79 -6.60 10.57 -10.58
C THR A 79 -7.63 11.53 -10.00
N ASN A 80 -8.90 11.38 -10.40
CA ASN A 80 -9.99 12.24 -9.90
C ASN A 80 -10.43 11.76 -8.51
N LEU A 81 -9.51 11.77 -7.54
CA LEU A 81 -9.75 11.25 -6.20
C LEU A 81 -10.85 12.05 -5.51
N ALA A 82 -11.77 11.35 -4.87
CA ALA A 82 -12.80 11.92 -4.03
C ALA A 82 -12.82 11.22 -2.66
N GLY A 83 -13.22 11.95 -1.62
CA GLY A 83 -13.28 11.42 -0.25
C GLY A 83 -12.37 12.19 0.71
N PRO A 84 -12.34 11.81 2.01
CA PRO A 84 -11.45 12.44 2.96
C PRO A 84 -10.02 12.01 2.69
N PHE A 85 -9.06 12.90 2.94
CA PHE A 85 -7.67 12.50 2.80
C PHE A 85 -7.25 11.41 3.80
N PRO A 86 -6.35 10.51 3.40
CA PRO A 86 -5.92 9.41 4.23
C PRO A 86 -4.74 9.79 5.13
N ALA A 87 -5.00 9.92 6.44
CA ALA A 87 -3.97 10.14 7.45
C ALA A 87 -2.89 9.04 7.50
N SER A 88 -3.19 7.85 7.00
CA SER A 88 -2.28 6.70 6.97
C SER A 88 -1.05 6.94 6.09
N LEU A 89 -1.15 7.83 5.09
CA LEU A 89 0.03 8.25 4.31
C LEU A 89 1.06 8.99 5.17
N CYS A 90 0.62 9.70 6.21
CA CYS A 90 1.52 10.46 7.07
C CYS A 90 2.33 9.57 8.03
N ARG A 91 1.97 8.28 8.13
CA ARG A 91 2.75 7.30 8.90
C ARG A 91 3.93 6.73 8.11
N ILE A 92 4.00 6.99 6.81
CA ILE A 92 5.09 6.52 5.95
C ILE A 92 6.28 7.47 6.12
N ASN A 93 7.26 7.04 6.92
CA ASN A 93 8.47 7.83 7.20
C ASN A 93 9.44 7.91 6.00
N SER A 94 9.21 7.09 4.98
CA SER A 94 10.06 6.96 3.81
C SER A 94 9.85 8.06 2.76
N PHE A 95 8.80 8.88 2.88
CA PHE A 95 8.52 9.94 1.91
C PHE A 95 9.60 11.03 1.95
N VAL A 96 10.32 11.16 0.84
CA VAL A 96 11.34 12.21 0.64
C VAL A 96 10.77 13.35 -0.21
N GLY A 97 9.68 13.12 -0.95
CA GLY A 97 9.08 14.07 -1.88
C GLY A 97 7.86 14.84 -1.35
N PRO A 98 7.36 15.82 -2.13
CA PRO A 98 6.10 16.49 -1.85
C PRO A 98 4.92 15.52 -1.98
N LEU A 99 3.88 15.72 -1.17
CA LEU A 99 2.62 14.97 -1.32
C LEU A 99 2.00 15.25 -2.69
N PRO A 100 1.41 14.24 -3.35
CA PRO A 100 0.77 14.44 -4.65
C PRO A 100 -0.39 15.42 -4.54
N ALA A 101 -0.46 16.37 -5.48
CA ALA A 101 -1.44 17.45 -5.49
C ALA A 101 -2.91 16.96 -5.46
N ALA A 102 -3.19 15.77 -5.99
CA ALA A 102 -4.51 15.15 -5.93
C ALA A 102 -5.01 14.91 -4.49
N LEU A 103 -4.09 14.77 -3.53
CA LEU A 103 -4.44 14.67 -2.12
C LEU A 103 -4.59 16.03 -1.44
N ALA A 104 -3.86 17.05 -1.92
CA ALA A 104 -3.92 18.41 -1.35
C ALA A 104 -5.31 19.05 -1.50
N GLY A 105 -6.11 18.63 -2.49
CA GLY A 105 -7.48 19.09 -2.70
C GLY A 105 -8.56 18.37 -1.88
N LEU A 106 -8.21 17.38 -1.04
CA LEU A 106 -9.19 16.58 -0.30
C LEU A 106 -9.54 17.21 1.07
N PRO A 107 -10.80 17.10 1.53
CA PRO A 107 -11.25 17.68 2.79
C PRO A 107 -10.49 17.10 3.99
N ALA A 108 -9.94 18.02 4.79
CA ALA A 108 -9.01 17.75 5.87
C ALA A 108 -9.45 18.19 7.26
N PRO A 109 -9.34 17.33 8.29
CA PRO A 109 -9.44 17.79 9.67
C PRO A 109 -8.19 18.61 10.03
N SER A 110 -8.39 19.60 10.91
CA SER A 110 -7.40 20.62 11.29
C SER A 110 -6.08 20.09 11.86
N TRP A 111 -6.01 18.82 12.27
CA TRP A 111 -4.77 18.17 12.74
C TRP A 111 -3.86 17.64 11.61
N TRP A 112 -4.26 17.76 10.33
CA TRP A 112 -3.46 17.30 9.17
C TRP A 112 -2.29 18.20 8.75
N CYS A 113 -2.16 19.39 9.31
CA CYS A 113 -1.04 20.28 9.01
C CYS A 113 0.33 19.66 9.34
N CYS A 114 0.38 18.56 10.10
CA CYS A 114 1.60 17.78 10.36
C CYS A 114 2.02 16.82 9.23
N CYS A 115 1.17 16.59 8.22
CA CYS A 115 1.45 15.66 7.13
C CYS A 115 2.18 16.32 5.95
N THR A 116 1.71 17.50 5.53
CA THR A 116 2.44 18.34 4.59
C THR A 116 3.52 19.06 5.39
N ASN A 117 4.70 19.27 4.83
CA ASN A 117 5.74 20.11 5.45
C ASN A 117 5.23 21.57 5.58
N GLY A 118 4.32 21.84 6.52
CA GLY A 118 3.89 23.16 6.97
C GLY A 118 3.45 24.14 5.88
N LYS A 119 2.59 23.75 4.95
CA LYS A 119 1.88 24.74 4.10
C LYS A 119 0.44 24.84 4.60
N GLU A 120 0.24 25.72 5.58
CA GLU A 120 -1.09 26.21 5.94
C GLU A 120 -1.68 26.90 4.69
N GLU A 121 -2.57 26.22 3.98
CA GLU A 121 -3.48 26.92 3.08
C GLU A 121 -4.69 27.34 3.92
N GLY A 122 -4.81 28.65 4.08
CA GLY A 122 -5.74 29.31 4.98
C GLY A 122 -7.16 28.79 4.84
N GLU A 123 -7.78 28.68 6.01
CA GLU A 123 -9.20 28.52 6.26
C GLU A 123 -10.02 29.47 5.36
N GLY A 124 -10.46 28.97 4.21
CA GLY A 124 -11.51 29.58 3.41
C GLY A 124 -12.83 29.33 4.13
N GLY A 125 -13.21 30.28 4.99
CA GLY A 125 -14.50 30.30 5.66
C GLY A 125 -15.65 30.10 4.67
N LEU A 126 -16.65 29.34 5.10
CA LEU A 126 -17.96 29.35 4.48
C LEU A 126 -18.99 29.75 5.54
N VAL A 127 -19.64 30.86 5.20
CA VAL A 127 -20.71 31.63 5.84
C VAL A 127 -21.74 30.87 6.69
#